data_AF-A0A1E4SXZ4-F1
#
_entry.id   AF-A0A1E4SXZ4-F1
#
_cell.length_a   1.000
_cell.length_b   1.000
_cell.length_c   1.000
_cell.angle_alpha   90.00
_cell.angle_beta   90.00
_cell.angle_gamma   90.00
#
_symmetry.space_group_name_H-M   'P 1'
#
loop_
_entity.id
_entity.type
_entity.pdbx_description
1 polymer ?
#
loop_
_entity_poly.entity_id
_entity_poly.type
_entity_poly.pdbx_seq_one_letter_code
_entity_poly.pdbx_strand_id
1 'polypeptide(L)'
;MSELHELCYLKTRPITKEVHLATLKSYLKDGIPATYTLEEAYNYENDIETDELKSTTTPLHLLCESIPTPGSEDALNEAEELVVLEMISELFLNGAGWCLVNDKDETPGCILLRRGLQKSKFWDSIVDAGVRAEMLLRRLNDPNVEFLSDDEVEGLEAYEAQEAEQASKDEVSENKEENEEEIPELVDEDLIKKAEALKQELINDPSNTTATYLKTKLEYKDGALITEERGDGVMMQWEDQLMKAGCDSLFSSIEDPKEVNILNIGFGMGIIDTMIQANKPTKHYICEAHPDVLNKIEADGWLKKDGVVVLRGKWQDTLPQLLSEGVFFDGIYFDTYSEHYTDMLELFDLLVGLLKPEGTFSFFNGLGADRLICYEVYKQVVELDLENYGLAIKYSELAAPVSTLVENDENDDSVWKGIKRAYWRCPIYYHPEARFA
;
A
#
# COMPACT_ATOMS: atom_id res chain seq x y z
N MET A 1 15.49 -29.05 6.44
CA MET A 1 15.29 -27.57 6.41
C MET A 1 14.20 -27.12 7.39
N SER A 2 13.40 -28.04 7.94
CA SER A 2 12.33 -27.76 8.90
C SER A 2 12.77 -27.18 10.26
N GLU A 3 14.06 -27.19 10.62
CA GLU A 3 14.52 -26.74 11.94
C GLU A 3 14.28 -25.24 12.20
N LEU A 4 14.38 -24.39 11.17
CA LEU A 4 14.07 -22.97 11.27
C LEU A 4 12.57 -22.76 11.55
N HIS A 5 11.70 -23.48 10.86
CA HIS A 5 10.26 -23.45 11.13
C HIS A 5 9.95 -23.97 12.54
N GLU A 6 10.63 -25.02 12.99
CA GLU A 6 10.48 -25.57 14.34
C GLU A 6 10.86 -24.58 15.43
N LEU A 7 11.91 -23.78 15.20
CA LEU A 7 12.32 -22.71 16.11
C LEU A 7 11.25 -21.62 16.23
N CYS A 8 10.58 -21.26 15.12
CA CYS A 8 9.53 -20.25 15.09
C CYS A 8 8.25 -20.65 15.84
N TYR A 9 8.05 -21.93 16.18
CA TYR A 9 6.92 -22.34 17.04
C TYR A 9 7.08 -21.97 18.52
N LEU A 10 8.26 -21.50 18.95
CA LEU A 10 8.53 -21.08 20.33
C LEU A 10 8.18 -22.14 21.40
N LYS A 11 8.33 -23.43 21.06
CA LYS A 11 7.96 -24.57 21.91
C LYS A 11 8.79 -24.68 23.20
N THR A 12 10.00 -24.12 23.21
CA THR A 12 10.94 -24.21 24.34
C THR A 12 10.92 -22.93 25.17
N ARG A 13 10.84 -23.05 26.50
CA ARG A 13 10.77 -21.92 27.43
C ARG A 13 11.88 -22.01 28.49
N PRO A 14 12.43 -20.88 28.96
CA PRO A 14 12.13 -19.50 28.55
C PRO A 14 12.68 -19.15 27.16
N ILE A 15 12.10 -18.13 26.53
CA ILE A 15 12.62 -17.59 25.25
C ILE A 15 13.81 -16.68 25.55
N THR A 16 15.02 -17.13 25.24
CA THR A 16 16.26 -16.38 25.52
C THR A 16 17.08 -16.11 24.27
N LYS A 17 17.95 -15.09 24.33
CA LYS A 17 18.85 -14.73 23.22
C LYS A 17 19.82 -15.86 22.88
N GLU A 18 20.35 -16.53 23.90
CA GLU A 18 21.38 -17.56 23.76
C GLU A 18 20.87 -18.81 23.07
N VAL A 19 19.57 -19.11 23.24
CA VAL A 19 18.94 -20.28 22.63
C VAL A 19 18.23 -19.91 21.34
N HIS A 20 17.33 -18.92 21.38
CA HIS A 20 16.41 -18.70 20.25
C HIS A 20 17.04 -17.81 19.20
N LEU A 21 17.46 -16.61 19.59
CA LEU A 21 18.03 -15.64 18.65
C LEU A 21 19.37 -16.12 18.06
N ALA A 22 20.24 -16.72 18.88
CA ALA A 22 21.52 -17.24 18.41
C ALA A 22 21.33 -18.40 17.41
N THR A 23 20.37 -19.30 17.67
CA THR A 23 20.07 -20.42 16.75
C THR A 23 19.45 -19.90 15.45
N LEU A 24 18.51 -18.95 15.53
CA LEU A 24 17.93 -18.29 14.35
C LEU A 24 19.04 -17.68 13.47
N LYS A 25 19.95 -16.92 14.08
CA LYS A 25 21.09 -16.31 13.39
C LYS A 25 22.01 -17.35 12.76
N SER A 26 22.25 -18.48 13.43
CA SER A 26 23.05 -19.57 12.87
C SER A 26 22.40 -20.12 11.60
N TYR A 27 21.11 -20.43 11.65
CA TYR A 27 20.38 -20.97 10.49
C TYR A 27 20.38 -20.03 9.29
N LEU A 28 20.14 -18.74 9.52
CA LEU A 28 20.16 -17.73 8.45
C LEU A 28 21.58 -17.56 7.87
N LYS A 29 22.61 -17.56 8.73
CA LYS A 29 24.00 -17.48 8.31
C LYS A 29 24.46 -18.71 7.51
N ASP A 30 23.91 -19.88 7.81
CA ASP A 30 24.17 -21.13 7.09
C ASP A 30 23.42 -21.19 5.74
N GLY A 31 22.74 -20.11 5.33
CA GLY A 31 22.12 -19.96 4.02
C GLY A 31 20.67 -20.42 3.94
N ILE A 32 20.02 -20.72 5.08
CA ILE A 32 18.58 -21.06 5.08
C ILE A 32 17.77 -19.76 4.85
N PRO A 33 16.98 -19.64 3.76
CA PRO A 33 16.28 -18.40 3.45
C PRO A 33 15.17 -18.09 4.45
N ALA A 34 15.01 -16.81 4.83
CA ALA A 34 13.93 -16.36 5.69
C ALA A 34 12.54 -16.37 5.00
N THR A 35 12.49 -16.60 3.69
CA THR A 35 11.28 -16.70 2.87
C THR A 35 10.84 -18.13 2.61
N TYR A 36 11.66 -19.11 2.99
CA TYR A 36 11.44 -20.52 2.70
C TYR A 36 10.17 -21.07 3.36
N THR A 37 9.34 -21.75 2.59
CA THR A 37 8.00 -22.17 3.00
C THR A 37 7.99 -23.56 3.62
N LEU A 38 6.94 -23.87 4.40
CA LEU A 38 6.71 -25.21 4.95
C LEU A 38 6.63 -26.30 3.88
N GLU A 39 6.11 -25.99 2.70
CA GLU A 39 5.96 -26.98 1.64
C GLU A 39 7.26 -27.20 0.89
N GLU A 40 8.04 -26.14 0.64
CA GLU A 40 9.39 -26.33 0.11
C GLU A 40 10.22 -27.18 1.11
N ALA A 41 10.02 -27.01 2.44
CA ALA A 41 10.58 -27.86 3.51
C ALA A 41 10.22 -29.32 3.31
N TYR A 42 8.93 -29.56 3.16
CA TYR A 42 8.39 -30.90 2.96
C TYR A 42 8.90 -31.54 1.67
N ASN A 43 8.86 -30.81 0.55
CA ASN A 43 9.27 -31.31 -0.75
C ASN A 43 10.75 -31.69 -0.77
N TYR A 44 11.61 -30.84 -0.21
CA TYR A 44 13.03 -31.13 -0.07
C TYR A 44 13.32 -32.35 0.80
N GLU A 45 12.63 -32.49 1.94
CA GLU A 45 12.84 -33.61 2.87
C GLU A 45 12.30 -34.95 2.36
N ASN A 46 11.43 -34.95 1.34
CA ASN A 46 10.82 -36.14 0.75
C ASN A 46 11.27 -36.40 -0.70
N ASP A 47 12.30 -35.70 -1.19
CA ASP A 47 12.80 -35.80 -2.57
C ASP A 47 11.68 -35.63 -3.62
N ILE A 48 10.77 -34.68 -3.39
CA ILE A 48 9.66 -34.37 -4.30
C ILE A 48 10.07 -33.19 -5.18
N GLU A 49 10.29 -33.45 -6.47
CA GLU A 49 10.45 -32.41 -7.48
C GLU A 49 9.07 -31.99 -7.99
N THR A 50 8.59 -30.83 -7.54
CA THR A 50 7.35 -30.21 -8.00
C THR A 50 7.47 -28.69 -7.91
N ASP A 51 7.07 -28.00 -8.98
CA ASP A 51 6.99 -26.54 -9.03
C ASP A 51 5.65 -26.01 -8.49
N GLU A 52 4.70 -26.90 -8.21
CA GLU A 52 3.42 -26.53 -7.60
C GLU A 52 3.54 -26.46 -6.07
N LEU A 53 3.58 -25.24 -5.54
CA LEU A 53 3.46 -24.95 -4.12
C LEU A 53 1.98 -24.67 -3.75
N LYS A 54 1.39 -25.53 -2.92
CA LYS A 54 0.11 -25.42 -2.22
C LYS A 54 0.14 -24.55 -0.94
N SER A 55 1.30 -24.30 -0.32
CA SER A 55 1.45 -23.48 0.88
C SER A 55 2.63 -22.52 0.77
N THR A 56 2.34 -21.26 1.06
CA THR A 56 3.28 -20.15 1.05
C THR A 56 3.65 -19.70 2.48
N THR A 57 3.50 -20.59 3.46
CA THR A 57 3.72 -20.29 4.89
C THR A 57 5.21 -20.20 5.21
N THR A 58 5.69 -18.99 5.47
CA THR A 58 7.11 -18.69 5.80
C THR A 58 7.40 -18.75 7.32
N PRO A 59 8.67 -18.71 7.78
CA PRO A 59 9.04 -18.69 9.20
C PRO A 59 8.41 -17.51 9.95
N LEU A 60 8.28 -16.34 9.31
CA LEU A 60 7.65 -15.17 9.93
C LEU A 60 6.16 -15.40 10.21
N HIS A 61 5.44 -16.08 9.32
CA HIS A 61 4.05 -16.48 9.58
C HIS A 61 3.95 -17.36 10.83
N LEU A 62 4.83 -18.37 10.94
CA LEU A 62 4.84 -19.28 12.08
C LEU A 62 5.20 -18.58 13.38
N LEU A 63 6.18 -17.66 13.34
CA LEU A 63 6.55 -16.86 14.49
C LEU A 63 5.36 -16.04 14.98
N CYS A 64 4.67 -15.32 14.07
CA CYS A 64 3.48 -14.54 14.40
C CYS A 64 2.31 -15.41 14.92
N GLU A 65 2.13 -16.63 14.39
CA GLU A 65 1.12 -17.59 14.87
C GLU A 65 1.43 -18.07 16.30
N SER A 66 2.71 -18.12 16.66
CA SER A 66 3.18 -18.78 17.88
C SER A 66 3.40 -17.84 19.07
N ILE A 67 3.34 -16.51 18.87
CA ILE A 67 3.47 -15.52 19.94
C ILE A 67 2.37 -15.70 21.00
N PRO A 68 2.64 -16.01 22.28
CA PRO A 68 1.59 -16.17 23.28
C PRO A 68 0.67 -14.95 23.43
N THR A 69 -0.64 -15.18 23.58
CA THR A 69 -1.62 -14.10 23.75
C THR A 69 -1.45 -13.44 25.13
N PRO A 70 -1.53 -12.10 25.26
CA PRO A 70 -1.48 -11.43 26.55
C PRO A 70 -2.49 -12.01 27.56
N GLY A 71 -2.03 -12.33 28.77
CA GLY A 71 -2.85 -12.89 29.84
C GLY A 71 -3.05 -14.41 29.81
N SER A 72 -2.48 -15.12 28.83
CA SER A 72 -2.36 -16.58 28.85
C SER A 72 -1.35 -17.06 29.93
N GLU A 73 -1.39 -18.35 30.27
CA GLU A 73 -0.45 -18.95 31.24
C GLU A 73 1.00 -18.91 30.74
N ASP A 74 1.19 -18.90 29.42
CA ASP A 74 2.46 -18.87 28.71
C ASP A 74 2.84 -17.47 28.20
N ALA A 75 2.10 -16.42 28.60
CA ALA A 75 2.33 -15.03 28.20
C ALA A 75 3.81 -14.62 28.33
N LEU A 76 4.29 -13.86 27.35
CA LEU A 76 5.67 -13.38 27.33
C LEU A 76 5.91 -12.41 28.47
N ASN A 77 7.03 -12.57 29.17
CA ASN A 77 7.56 -11.49 29.98
C ASN A 77 8.31 -10.47 29.11
N GLU A 78 8.64 -9.31 29.66
CA GLU A 78 9.27 -8.21 28.92
C GLU A 78 10.61 -8.61 28.26
N ALA A 79 11.40 -9.49 28.90
CA ALA A 79 12.64 -9.98 28.32
C ALA A 79 12.39 -10.93 27.14
N GLU A 80 11.40 -11.82 27.24
CA GLU A 80 11.03 -12.73 26.15
C GLU A 80 10.40 -11.97 24.97
N GLU A 81 9.59 -10.95 25.23
CA GLU A 81 9.03 -10.06 24.21
C GLU A 81 10.14 -9.41 23.38
N LEU A 82 11.19 -8.89 24.03
CA LEU A 82 12.34 -8.31 23.34
C LEU A 82 13.08 -9.32 22.47
N VAL A 83 13.24 -10.56 22.93
CA VAL A 83 13.88 -11.62 22.13
C VAL A 83 13.05 -11.92 20.88
N VAL A 84 11.73 -12.03 21.01
CA VAL A 84 10.85 -12.29 19.86
C VAL A 84 10.87 -11.11 18.87
N LEU A 85 10.88 -9.86 19.35
CA LEU A 85 11.04 -8.67 18.49
C LEU A 85 12.39 -8.69 17.75
N GLU A 86 13.47 -9.07 18.43
CA GLU A 86 14.79 -9.24 17.80
C GLU A 86 14.79 -10.37 16.76
N MET A 87 14.04 -11.46 16.99
CA MET A 87 13.86 -12.52 15.99
C MET A 87 13.10 -12.04 14.76
N ILE A 88 12.02 -11.26 14.92
CA ILE A 88 11.27 -10.65 13.81
C ILE A 88 12.20 -9.72 13.01
N SER A 89 12.95 -8.87 13.70
CA SER A 89 13.94 -7.98 13.10
C SER A 89 14.98 -8.76 12.29
N GLU A 90 15.51 -9.85 12.84
CA GLU A 90 16.49 -10.69 12.15
C GLU A 90 15.91 -11.34 10.89
N LEU A 91 14.68 -11.83 10.94
CA LEU A 91 14.00 -12.38 9.76
C LEU A 91 13.86 -11.32 8.66
N PHE A 92 13.48 -10.08 9.01
CA PHE A 92 13.40 -8.98 8.04
C PHE A 92 14.76 -8.61 7.44
N LEU A 93 15.82 -8.56 8.26
CA LEU A 93 17.19 -8.31 7.78
C LEU A 93 17.67 -9.37 6.78
N ASN A 94 17.10 -10.57 6.84
CA ASN A 94 17.40 -11.70 5.95
C ASN A 94 16.30 -11.92 4.88
N GLY A 95 15.50 -10.89 4.57
CA GLY A 95 14.60 -10.88 3.41
C GLY A 95 13.19 -11.43 3.64
N ALA A 96 12.77 -11.70 4.89
CA ALA A 96 11.38 -12.10 5.14
C ALA A 96 10.39 -11.03 4.65
N GLY A 97 9.37 -11.44 3.89
CA GLY A 97 8.37 -10.52 3.37
C GLY A 97 7.24 -10.23 4.37
N TRP A 98 6.92 -8.94 4.58
CA TRP A 98 5.87 -8.49 5.49
C TRP A 98 4.45 -8.70 4.93
N CYS A 99 4.31 -8.73 3.61
CA CYS A 99 3.05 -8.85 2.87
C CYS A 99 2.87 -10.18 2.13
N LEU A 100 3.80 -11.13 2.30
CA LEU A 100 3.61 -12.49 1.79
C LEU A 100 2.39 -13.10 2.48
N VAL A 101 1.57 -13.83 1.74
CA VAL A 101 0.39 -14.51 2.26
C VAL A 101 0.68 -15.99 2.44
N ASN A 102 0.06 -16.64 3.42
CA ASN A 102 0.07 -18.09 3.59
C ASN A 102 -1.08 -18.78 2.82
N ASP A 103 -1.27 -20.08 3.07
CA ASP A 103 -2.34 -20.92 2.50
C ASP A 103 -3.77 -20.49 2.90
N LYS A 104 -3.90 -19.61 3.90
CA LYS A 104 -5.18 -19.04 4.36
C LYS A 104 -5.39 -17.61 3.86
N ASP A 105 -4.58 -17.13 2.91
CA ASP A 105 -4.58 -15.73 2.46
C ASP A 105 -4.29 -14.72 3.60
N GLU A 106 -3.47 -15.12 4.58
CA GLU A 106 -3.07 -14.28 5.71
C GLU A 106 -1.60 -13.88 5.59
N THR A 107 -1.31 -12.59 5.72
CA THR A 107 0.05 -12.11 5.97
C THR A 107 0.44 -12.29 7.45
N PRO A 108 1.71 -12.13 7.83
CA PRO A 108 2.10 -12.09 9.25
C PRO A 108 1.30 -11.08 10.06
N GLY A 109 1.00 -9.91 9.49
CA GLY A 109 0.10 -8.92 10.10
C GLY A 109 -1.33 -9.44 10.27
N CYS A 110 -1.91 -10.08 9.26
CA CYS A 110 -3.25 -10.68 9.36
C CYS A 110 -3.33 -11.72 10.49
N ILE A 111 -2.29 -12.53 10.67
CA ILE A 111 -2.20 -13.49 11.79
C ILE A 111 -2.25 -12.75 13.13
N LEU A 112 -1.43 -11.69 13.30
CA LEU A 112 -1.45 -10.89 14.53
C LEU A 112 -2.83 -10.26 14.77
N LEU A 113 -3.48 -9.75 13.73
CA LEU A 113 -4.84 -9.19 13.83
C LEU A 113 -5.86 -10.24 14.30
N ARG A 114 -5.90 -11.42 13.64
CA ARG A 114 -6.79 -12.53 14.03
C ARG A 114 -6.56 -12.96 15.48
N ARG A 115 -5.32 -12.89 15.96
CA ARG A 115 -4.92 -13.26 17.32
C ARG A 115 -5.10 -12.15 18.35
N GLY A 116 -5.63 -10.99 17.95
CA GLY A 116 -5.91 -9.86 18.84
C GLY A 116 -4.66 -9.10 19.28
N LEU A 117 -3.58 -9.15 18.49
CA LEU A 117 -2.27 -8.55 18.76
C LEU A 117 -2.02 -7.25 17.99
N GLN A 118 -3.05 -6.64 17.39
CA GLN A 118 -2.95 -5.43 16.56
C GLN A 118 -2.55 -4.15 17.32
N LYS A 119 -2.41 -4.21 18.65
CA LYS A 119 -1.92 -3.12 19.50
C LYS A 119 -0.61 -3.47 20.21
N SER A 120 0.09 -4.48 19.70
CA SER A 120 1.36 -4.97 20.27
C SER A 120 2.54 -4.43 19.48
N LYS A 121 3.73 -4.41 20.10
CA LYS A 121 4.98 -4.07 19.42
C LYS A 121 5.30 -5.00 18.24
N PHE A 122 4.76 -6.22 18.25
CA PHE A 122 4.90 -7.15 17.12
C PHE A 122 4.15 -6.63 15.90
N TRP A 123 2.94 -6.11 16.08
CA TRP A 123 2.17 -5.48 15.01
C TRP A 123 2.91 -4.25 14.47
N ASP A 124 3.36 -3.38 15.37
CA ASP A 124 4.12 -2.18 15.00
C ASP A 124 5.36 -2.57 14.17
N SER A 125 6.08 -3.63 14.56
CA SER A 125 7.24 -4.12 13.80
C SER A 125 6.89 -4.59 12.38
N ILE A 126 5.70 -5.15 12.13
CA ILE A 126 5.26 -5.54 10.78
C ILE A 126 4.88 -4.30 9.98
N VAL A 127 4.15 -3.35 10.58
CA VAL A 127 3.80 -2.07 9.92
C VAL A 127 5.06 -1.31 9.53
N ASP A 128 6.00 -1.14 10.47
CA ASP A 128 7.25 -0.43 10.22
C ASP A 128 8.08 -1.09 9.11
N ALA A 129 8.05 -2.43 9.02
CA ALA A 129 8.71 -3.16 7.95
C ALA A 129 8.06 -2.88 6.59
N GLY A 130 6.72 -2.80 6.54
CA GLY A 130 6.00 -2.40 5.34
C GLY A 130 6.32 -0.97 4.91
N VAL A 131 6.31 -0.01 5.84
CA VAL A 131 6.65 1.39 5.56
C VAL A 131 8.09 1.50 5.01
N ARG A 132 9.06 0.83 5.65
CA ARG A 132 10.44 0.80 5.16
C ARG A 132 10.55 0.18 3.77
N ALA A 133 9.83 -0.92 3.51
CA ALA A 133 9.84 -1.58 2.22
C ALA A 133 9.30 -0.67 1.10
N GLU A 134 8.17 0.00 1.34
CA GLU A 134 7.59 0.95 0.37
C GLU A 134 8.53 2.14 0.12
N MET A 135 9.09 2.72 1.18
CA MET A 135 10.05 3.84 1.08
C MET A 135 11.32 3.45 0.31
N LEU A 136 11.87 2.26 0.59
CA LEU A 136 13.07 1.75 -0.06
C LEU A 136 12.79 1.39 -1.53
N LEU A 137 11.73 0.63 -1.81
CA LEU A 137 11.37 0.22 -3.18
C LEU A 137 11.18 1.44 -4.07
N ARG A 138 10.54 2.49 -3.55
CA ARG A 138 10.38 3.75 -4.28
C ARG A 138 11.73 4.40 -4.59
N ARG A 139 12.68 4.43 -3.65
CA ARG A 139 14.02 4.96 -3.89
C ARG A 139 14.81 4.12 -4.89
N LEU A 140 14.72 2.80 -4.82
CA LEU A 140 15.37 1.90 -5.77
C LEU A 140 14.84 2.07 -7.20
N ASN A 141 13.57 2.45 -7.35
CA ASN A 141 12.95 2.75 -8.64
C ASN A 141 13.12 4.21 -9.09
N ASP A 142 13.80 5.05 -8.31
CA ASP A 142 14.09 6.43 -8.69
C ASP A 142 15.15 6.42 -9.81
N PRO A 143 14.87 6.97 -11.00
CA PRO A 143 15.82 6.97 -12.11
C PRO A 143 17.11 7.77 -11.81
N ASN A 144 17.15 8.54 -10.73
CA ASN A 144 18.34 9.27 -10.28
C ASN A 144 19.22 8.47 -9.31
N VAL A 145 18.81 7.25 -8.90
CA VAL A 145 19.66 6.37 -8.10
C VAL A 145 20.58 5.60 -9.04
N GLU A 146 21.87 5.95 -9.00
CA GLU A 146 22.92 5.19 -9.67
C GLU A 146 23.33 4.02 -8.78
N PHE A 147 23.11 2.81 -9.27
CA PHE A 147 23.68 1.61 -8.67
C PHE A 147 25.15 1.53 -9.04
N LEU A 148 25.99 1.36 -8.03
CA LEU A 148 27.42 1.12 -8.22
C LEU A 148 27.59 -0.21 -8.96
N SER A 149 28.53 -0.24 -9.91
CA SER A 149 28.95 -1.49 -10.54
C SER A 149 29.68 -2.38 -9.55
N ASP A 150 29.70 -3.70 -9.79
CA ASP A 150 30.42 -4.65 -8.92
C ASP A 150 31.89 -4.24 -8.73
N ASP A 151 32.55 -3.71 -9.78
CA ASP A 151 33.92 -3.17 -9.72
C ASP A 151 34.05 -1.95 -8.79
N GLU A 152 33.01 -1.11 -8.71
CA GLU A 152 32.97 0.06 -7.82
C GLU A 152 32.63 -0.34 -6.38
N VAL A 153 31.81 -1.38 -6.19
CA VAL A 153 31.53 -1.97 -4.88
C VAL A 153 32.77 -2.67 -4.33
N GLU A 154 33.47 -3.49 -5.12
CA GLU A 154 34.75 -4.11 -4.73
C GLU A 154 35.81 -3.05 -4.38
N GLY A 155 35.87 -1.96 -5.15
CA GLY A 155 36.72 -0.81 -4.85
C GLY A 155 36.34 -0.11 -3.54
N LEU A 156 35.05 -0.14 -3.19
CA LEU A 156 34.55 0.44 -1.94
C LEU A 156 34.84 -0.46 -0.73
N GLU A 157 34.52 -1.75 -0.84
CA GLU A 157 34.82 -2.75 0.19
C GLU A 157 36.33 -2.83 0.47
N ALA A 158 37.17 -2.65 -0.56
CA ALA A 158 38.62 -2.56 -0.41
C ALA A 158 39.09 -1.29 0.33
N TYR A 159 38.41 -0.13 0.20
CA TYR A 159 38.76 1.06 1.01
C TYR A 159 38.30 0.92 2.46
N GLU A 160 37.11 0.34 2.71
CA GLU A 160 36.60 0.11 4.07
C GLU A 160 37.43 -0.94 4.80
N ALA A 161 37.86 -2.00 4.09
CA ALA A 161 38.82 -2.97 4.61
C ALA A 161 40.17 -2.31 4.94
N GLN A 162 40.65 -1.35 4.13
CA GLN A 162 41.88 -0.61 4.40
C GLN A 162 41.78 0.36 5.61
N GLU A 163 40.62 0.95 5.88
CA GLU A 163 40.39 1.74 7.11
C GLU A 163 40.27 0.84 8.35
N ALA A 164 39.66 -0.34 8.22
CA ALA A 164 39.60 -1.33 9.30
C ALA A 164 40.98 -1.97 9.60
N GLU A 165 41.81 -2.19 8.58
CA GLU A 165 43.17 -2.76 8.71
C GLU A 165 44.22 -1.79 9.30
N GLN A 166 43.94 -0.48 9.38
CA GLN A 166 44.81 0.44 10.15
C GLN A 166 44.74 0.24 11.67
N ALA A 167 43.83 -0.59 12.19
CA ALA A 167 43.69 -0.90 13.62
C ALA A 167 44.33 -2.24 14.06
N SER A 168 44.83 -3.10 13.17
CA SER A 168 45.60 -4.28 13.58
C SER A 168 46.43 -4.86 12.44
N LYS A 169 47.76 -4.68 12.53
CA LYS A 169 48.72 -5.46 11.74
C LYS A 169 48.99 -6.81 12.41
N ASP A 170 48.79 -7.92 11.69
CA ASP A 170 49.89 -8.76 11.18
C ASP A 170 49.38 -10.03 10.47
N GLU A 171 49.70 -10.08 9.18
CA GLU A 171 50.17 -11.18 8.31
C GLU A 171 49.25 -12.33 7.77
N VAL A 172 49.01 -12.24 6.44
CA VAL A 172 49.33 -13.22 5.34
C VAL A 172 48.40 -14.47 5.25
N SER A 173 47.86 -14.95 4.11
CA SER A 173 48.16 -14.90 2.66
C SER A 173 46.93 -15.29 1.83
N GLU A 174 46.91 -14.80 0.59
CA GLU A 174 46.02 -15.13 -0.53
C GLU A 174 45.94 -16.63 -0.90
N ASN A 175 44.77 -17.05 -1.38
CA ASN A 175 44.64 -17.85 -2.59
C ASN A 175 43.29 -17.57 -3.25
N LYS A 176 43.36 -17.10 -4.51
CA LYS A 176 42.25 -16.95 -5.45
C LYS A 176 41.96 -18.29 -6.11
N GLU A 177 40.71 -18.70 -6.13
CA GLU A 177 40.17 -19.59 -7.17
C GLU A 177 38.92 -18.91 -7.75
N GLU A 178 39.06 -18.47 -9.00
CA GLU A 178 37.97 -18.03 -9.87
C GLU A 178 37.12 -19.26 -10.23
N ASN A 179 35.85 -19.26 -9.84
CA ASN A 179 34.83 -20.12 -10.42
C ASN A 179 33.76 -19.21 -11.02
N GLU A 180 33.85 -18.97 -12.33
CA GLU A 180 32.73 -18.52 -13.14
C GLU A 180 31.73 -19.68 -13.23
N GLU A 181 30.74 -19.72 -12.34
CA GLU A 181 29.55 -20.53 -12.56
C GLU A 181 28.64 -19.78 -13.54
N GLU A 182 28.67 -20.20 -14.81
CA GLU A 182 27.61 -19.92 -15.78
C GLU A 182 26.27 -20.39 -15.19
N ILE A 183 25.40 -19.43 -14.85
CA ILE A 183 24.00 -19.69 -14.49
C ILE A 183 23.33 -20.35 -15.71
N PRO A 184 22.83 -21.60 -15.61
CA PRO A 184 22.12 -22.21 -16.73
C PRO A 184 20.76 -21.52 -16.91
N GLU A 185 20.58 -20.80 -18.03
CA GLU A 185 19.27 -20.37 -18.52
C GLU A 185 18.45 -21.62 -18.89
N LEU A 186 17.67 -22.14 -17.95
CA LEU A 186 16.55 -23.04 -18.22
C LEU A 186 15.26 -22.24 -18.01
N VAL A 187 14.95 -21.36 -18.96
CA VAL A 187 13.69 -20.62 -18.95
C VAL A 187 12.60 -21.53 -19.52
N ASP A 188 11.69 -22.00 -18.67
CA ASP A 188 10.55 -22.83 -19.06
C ASP A 188 9.59 -22.02 -19.96
N GLU A 189 9.42 -22.48 -21.21
CA GLU A 189 8.51 -21.86 -22.19
C GLU A 189 7.07 -21.73 -21.69
N ASP A 190 6.62 -22.60 -20.78
CA ASP A 190 5.27 -22.55 -20.22
C ASP A 190 5.15 -21.50 -19.11
N LEU A 191 6.23 -21.20 -18.36
CA LEU A 191 6.29 -20.06 -17.44
C LEU A 191 6.25 -18.73 -18.20
N ILE A 192 6.94 -18.64 -19.34
CA ILE A 192 6.93 -17.44 -20.20
C ILE A 192 5.51 -17.19 -20.72
N LYS A 193 4.82 -18.22 -21.24
CA LYS A 193 3.43 -18.08 -21.73
C LYS A 193 2.46 -17.68 -20.61
N LYS A 194 2.61 -18.24 -19.40
CA LYS A 194 1.80 -17.85 -18.24
C LYS A 194 2.05 -16.39 -17.84
N ALA A 195 3.31 -15.96 -17.82
CA ALA A 195 3.68 -14.58 -17.54
C ALA A 195 3.13 -13.60 -18.58
N GLU A 196 3.20 -13.96 -19.87
CA GLU A 196 2.63 -13.16 -20.97
C GLU A 196 1.10 -13.05 -20.87
N ALA A 197 0.41 -14.14 -20.55
CA ALA A 197 -1.04 -14.15 -20.36
C ALA A 197 -1.46 -13.26 -19.17
N LEU A 198 -0.76 -13.37 -18.03
CA LEU A 198 -1.01 -12.53 -16.86
C LEU A 198 -0.75 -11.05 -17.16
N LYS A 199 0.34 -10.75 -17.87
CA LYS A 199 0.66 -9.38 -18.31
C LYS A 199 -0.44 -8.82 -19.21
N GLN A 200 -0.97 -9.62 -20.13
CA GLN A 200 -2.03 -9.19 -21.02
C GLN A 200 -3.36 -8.96 -20.28
N GLU A 201 -3.67 -9.79 -19.28
CA GLU A 201 -4.83 -9.60 -18.40
C GLU A 201 -4.71 -8.30 -17.61
N LEU A 202 -3.55 -8.02 -17.01
CA LEU A 202 -3.25 -6.79 -16.28
C LEU A 202 -3.38 -5.54 -17.17
N ILE A 203 -2.92 -5.58 -18.42
CA ILE A 203 -3.05 -4.45 -19.36
C ILE A 203 -4.52 -4.18 -19.70
N ASN A 204 -5.32 -5.25 -19.81
CA ASN A 204 -6.75 -5.17 -20.12
C ASN A 204 -7.62 -4.90 -18.88
N ASP A 205 -7.02 -4.74 -17.70
CA ASP A 205 -7.74 -4.40 -16.49
C ASP A 205 -7.99 -2.88 -16.41
N PRO A 206 -9.25 -2.42 -16.42
CA PRO A 206 -9.56 -1.01 -16.28
C PRO A 206 -9.17 -0.45 -14.92
N SER A 207 -8.93 -1.26 -13.88
CA SER A 207 -8.40 -0.75 -12.60
C SER A 207 -6.89 -0.51 -12.62
N ASN A 208 -6.18 -1.01 -13.65
CA ASN A 208 -4.72 -1.02 -13.67
C ASN A 208 -4.11 0.07 -14.56
N THR A 209 -4.80 0.52 -15.61
CA THR A 209 -4.28 1.63 -16.43
C THR A 209 -5.37 2.61 -16.82
N THR A 210 -5.09 3.91 -16.62
CA THR A 210 -6.01 4.98 -16.99
C THR A 210 -6.36 4.95 -18.48
N ALA A 211 -5.43 4.51 -19.34
CA ALA A 211 -5.68 4.40 -20.78
C ALA A 211 -6.73 3.33 -21.14
N THR A 212 -6.75 2.22 -20.40
CA THR A 212 -7.80 1.19 -20.53
C THR A 212 -9.09 1.66 -19.89
N TYR A 213 -9.03 2.25 -18.69
CA TYR A 213 -10.19 2.83 -18.01
C TYR A 213 -10.96 3.82 -18.90
N LEU A 214 -10.28 4.82 -19.47
CA LEU A 214 -10.92 5.86 -20.30
C LEU A 214 -11.57 5.36 -21.60
N LYS A 215 -11.29 4.11 -22.00
CA LYS A 215 -11.92 3.43 -23.15
C LYS A 215 -12.98 2.43 -22.72
N THR A 216 -13.06 2.12 -21.44
CA THR A 216 -13.98 1.15 -20.87
C THR A 216 -15.35 1.80 -20.71
N LYS A 217 -16.40 1.13 -21.17
CA LYS A 217 -17.75 1.65 -21.00
C LYS A 217 -18.18 1.53 -19.55
N LEU A 218 -18.75 2.60 -19.01
CA LEU A 218 -19.28 2.63 -17.65
C LEU A 218 -20.81 2.54 -17.64
N GLU A 219 -21.33 2.00 -16.54
CA GLU A 219 -22.76 1.86 -16.32
C GLU A 219 -23.13 2.34 -14.92
N TYR A 220 -24.14 3.23 -14.84
CA TYR A 220 -24.74 3.63 -13.58
C TYR A 220 -25.87 2.65 -13.22
N LYS A 221 -25.77 1.95 -12.09
CA LYS A 221 -26.78 1.00 -11.57
C LYS A 221 -27.08 1.29 -10.12
N ASP A 222 -28.35 1.52 -9.76
CA ASP A 222 -28.89 1.52 -8.39
C ASP A 222 -27.86 1.81 -7.26
N GLY A 223 -27.34 3.04 -7.23
CA GLY A 223 -26.38 3.46 -6.19
C GLY A 223 -24.91 3.11 -6.47
N ALA A 224 -24.55 2.74 -7.70
CA ALA A 224 -23.20 2.38 -8.11
C ALA A 224 -22.87 2.91 -9.52
N LEU A 225 -21.59 3.17 -9.74
CA LEU A 225 -20.95 3.32 -11.04
C LEU A 225 -19.97 2.16 -11.21
N ILE A 226 -20.13 1.38 -12.29
CA ILE A 226 -19.32 0.19 -12.53
C ILE A 226 -18.81 0.13 -13.97
N THR A 227 -17.79 -0.69 -14.22
CA THR A 227 -17.42 -1.08 -15.59
C THR A 227 -18.48 -2.02 -16.17
N GLU A 228 -19.03 -1.72 -17.35
CA GLU A 228 -20.19 -2.43 -17.90
C GLU A 228 -19.89 -3.93 -18.14
N GLU A 229 -18.72 -4.24 -18.68
CA GLU A 229 -18.36 -5.61 -19.07
C GLU A 229 -17.80 -6.45 -17.91
N ARG A 230 -17.03 -5.84 -17.00
CA ARG A 230 -16.30 -6.55 -15.95
C ARG A 230 -16.97 -6.45 -14.58
N GLY A 231 -17.81 -5.44 -14.33
CA GLY A 231 -18.46 -5.22 -13.05
C GLY A 231 -17.51 -4.74 -11.96
N ASP A 232 -16.42 -4.06 -12.32
CA ASP A 232 -15.51 -3.43 -11.35
C ASP A 232 -16.21 -2.19 -10.75
N GLY A 233 -16.22 -2.07 -9.43
CA GLY A 233 -16.80 -0.94 -8.73
C GLY A 233 -15.93 0.30 -8.87
N VAL A 234 -16.43 1.34 -9.55
CA VAL A 234 -15.73 2.61 -9.77
C VAL A 234 -16.09 3.63 -8.70
N MET A 235 -17.37 3.70 -8.32
CA MET A 235 -17.87 4.61 -7.28
C MET A 235 -19.17 4.04 -6.70
N MET A 236 -19.34 4.09 -5.37
CA MET A 236 -20.48 3.44 -4.70
C MET A 236 -21.17 4.33 -3.66
N GLN A 237 -22.49 4.25 -3.55
CA GLN A 237 -23.30 5.08 -2.65
C GLN A 237 -23.01 4.85 -1.16
N TRP A 238 -22.51 3.67 -0.77
CA TRP A 238 -22.21 3.40 0.65
C TRP A 238 -21.15 4.36 1.21
N GLU A 239 -20.39 5.03 0.35
CA GLU A 239 -19.38 6.03 0.68
C GLU A 239 -19.97 7.39 1.09
N ASP A 240 -21.29 7.60 1.02
CA ASP A 240 -21.98 8.87 1.30
C ASP A 240 -21.49 9.57 2.58
N GLN A 241 -21.30 8.82 3.67
CA GLN A 241 -20.83 9.39 4.95
C GLN A 241 -19.35 9.75 4.92
N LEU A 242 -18.53 9.01 4.17
CA LEU A 242 -17.10 9.27 4.00
C LEU A 242 -16.89 10.52 3.14
N MET A 243 -17.62 10.61 2.02
CA MET A 243 -17.65 11.80 1.17
C MET A 243 -18.17 13.04 1.90
N LYS A 244 -19.13 12.86 2.81
CA LYS A 244 -19.60 13.97 3.64
C LYS A 244 -18.50 14.50 4.56
N ALA A 245 -17.71 13.62 5.18
CA ALA A 245 -16.56 14.03 5.97
C ALA A 245 -15.52 14.75 5.09
N GLY A 246 -15.25 14.23 3.89
CA GLY A 246 -14.47 14.91 2.84
C GLY A 246 -14.95 16.33 2.59
N CYS A 247 -16.22 16.49 2.24
CA CYS A 247 -16.82 17.80 2.00
C CYS A 247 -16.69 18.74 3.21
N ASP A 248 -16.98 18.27 4.43
CA ASP A 248 -16.91 19.10 5.63
C ASP A 248 -15.47 19.60 5.88
N SER A 249 -14.46 18.77 5.61
CA SER A 249 -13.05 19.13 5.70
C SER A 249 -12.65 20.24 4.72
N LEU A 250 -13.14 20.22 3.48
CA LEU A 250 -12.81 21.24 2.47
C LEU A 250 -13.21 22.67 2.87
N PHE A 251 -14.21 22.80 3.76
CA PHE A 251 -14.71 24.10 4.23
C PHE A 251 -14.25 24.45 5.66
N SER A 252 -13.55 23.53 6.33
CA SER A 252 -13.29 23.60 7.77
C SER A 252 -12.31 24.70 8.20
N SER A 253 -11.43 25.16 7.31
CA SER A 253 -10.45 26.23 7.57
C SER A 253 -10.84 27.59 6.96
N ILE A 254 -12.03 27.69 6.35
CA ILE A 254 -12.43 28.91 5.63
C ILE A 254 -12.95 29.96 6.62
N GLU A 255 -12.14 30.97 6.91
CA GLU A 255 -12.52 32.09 7.78
C GLU A 255 -13.16 33.26 7.02
N ASP A 256 -12.68 33.59 5.81
CA ASP A 256 -13.22 34.67 4.96
C ASP A 256 -14.04 34.11 3.78
N PRO A 257 -15.38 34.15 3.83
CA PRO A 257 -16.23 33.53 2.82
C PRO A 257 -16.35 34.34 1.52
N LYS A 258 -15.53 35.39 1.31
CA LYS A 258 -15.67 36.26 0.13
C LYS A 258 -15.30 35.56 -1.19
N GLU A 259 -14.27 34.73 -1.18
CA GLU A 259 -13.79 34.03 -2.37
C GLU A 259 -13.37 32.60 -2.02
N VAL A 260 -14.34 31.69 -2.12
CA VAL A 260 -14.16 30.28 -1.83
C VAL A 260 -14.07 29.50 -3.14
N ASN A 261 -12.90 28.93 -3.41
CA ASN A 261 -12.63 28.09 -4.57
C ASN A 261 -12.39 26.66 -4.08
N ILE A 262 -13.26 25.74 -4.49
CA ILE A 262 -13.14 24.31 -4.18
C ILE A 262 -12.85 23.55 -5.47
N LEU A 263 -11.89 22.63 -5.43
CA LEU A 263 -11.59 21.70 -6.51
C LEU A 263 -11.98 20.28 -6.08
N ASN A 264 -12.74 19.60 -6.93
CA ASN A 264 -12.92 18.15 -6.88
C ASN A 264 -12.22 17.52 -8.09
N ILE A 265 -11.42 16.48 -7.86
CA ILE A 265 -10.71 15.70 -8.88
C ILE A 265 -11.31 14.29 -8.90
N GLY A 266 -12.12 14.02 -9.94
CA GLY A 266 -12.94 12.82 -10.05
C GLY A 266 -14.39 13.10 -9.65
N PHE A 267 -15.30 13.09 -10.63
CA PHE A 267 -16.72 13.38 -10.39
C PHE A 267 -17.50 12.12 -9.97
N GLY A 268 -17.21 10.99 -10.62
CA GLY A 268 -17.89 9.71 -10.37
C GLY A 268 -19.42 9.82 -10.47
N MET A 269 -20.08 9.79 -9.31
CA MET A 269 -21.55 9.88 -9.19
C MET A 269 -22.05 11.28 -8.80
N GLY A 270 -21.17 12.26 -8.57
CA GLY A 270 -21.53 13.63 -8.18
C GLY A 270 -22.04 13.77 -6.74
N ILE A 271 -21.73 12.78 -5.88
CA ILE A 271 -22.18 12.72 -4.48
C ILE A 271 -21.54 13.87 -3.69
N ILE A 272 -20.20 13.91 -3.63
CA ILE A 272 -19.48 14.98 -2.95
C ILE A 272 -19.73 16.33 -3.62
N ASP A 273 -19.78 16.38 -4.96
CA ASP A 273 -20.02 17.63 -5.69
C ASP A 273 -21.35 18.27 -5.32
N THR A 274 -22.37 17.45 -5.06
CA THR A 274 -23.69 17.92 -4.63
C THR A 274 -23.62 18.54 -3.25
N MET A 275 -22.83 17.96 -2.34
CA MET A 275 -22.59 18.49 -1.00
C MET A 275 -21.76 19.78 -1.04
N ILE A 276 -20.71 19.82 -1.87
CA ILE A 276 -19.89 21.03 -2.11
C ILE A 276 -20.77 22.16 -2.63
N GLN A 277 -21.62 21.90 -3.65
CA GLN A 277 -22.51 22.92 -4.17
C GLN A 277 -23.56 23.42 -3.19
N ALA A 278 -24.00 22.58 -2.25
CA ALA A 278 -24.92 23.01 -1.19
C ALA A 278 -24.29 24.08 -0.26
N ASN A 279 -22.96 24.08 -0.13
CA ASN A 279 -22.20 25.09 0.62
C ASN A 279 -21.97 26.41 -0.16
N LYS A 280 -22.37 26.46 -1.45
CA LYS A 280 -22.32 27.68 -2.30
C LYS A 280 -20.93 28.35 -2.37
N PRO A 281 -19.87 27.62 -2.76
CA PRO A 281 -18.58 28.23 -3.01
C PRO A 281 -18.67 29.28 -4.14
N THR A 282 -17.75 30.23 -4.17
CA THR A 282 -17.64 31.21 -5.26
C THR A 282 -17.34 30.53 -6.59
N LYS A 283 -16.44 29.54 -6.56
CA LYS A 283 -16.16 28.64 -7.67
C LYS A 283 -16.05 27.20 -7.20
N HIS A 284 -16.66 26.31 -7.96
CA HIS A 284 -16.52 24.88 -7.79
C HIS A 284 -15.96 24.28 -9.08
N TYR A 285 -14.69 23.88 -9.03
CA TYR A 285 -14.00 23.25 -10.12
C TYR A 285 -14.15 21.73 -10.01
N ILE A 286 -14.52 21.11 -11.12
CA ILE A 286 -14.72 19.66 -11.22
C ILE A 286 -13.83 19.16 -12.35
N CYS A 287 -12.79 18.38 -12.03
CA CYS A 287 -11.93 17.74 -13.01
C CYS A 287 -12.43 16.33 -13.29
N GLU A 288 -12.72 16.02 -14.55
CA GLU A 288 -13.21 14.71 -14.96
C GLU A 288 -12.71 14.34 -16.37
N ALA A 289 -12.20 13.12 -16.51
CA ALA A 289 -11.58 12.62 -17.74
C ALA A 289 -12.46 11.62 -18.49
N HIS A 290 -13.31 10.86 -17.79
CA HIS A 290 -14.03 9.74 -18.37
C HIS A 290 -15.22 10.22 -19.25
N PRO A 291 -15.30 9.81 -20.53
CA PRO A 291 -16.34 10.28 -21.45
C PRO A 291 -17.78 10.04 -20.96
N ASP A 292 -18.07 8.87 -20.40
CA ASP A 292 -19.41 8.55 -19.88
C ASP A 292 -19.80 9.40 -18.66
N VAL A 293 -18.84 9.73 -17.81
CA VAL A 293 -19.06 10.59 -16.63
C VAL A 293 -19.23 12.05 -17.07
N LEU A 294 -18.45 12.51 -18.04
CA LEU A 294 -18.65 13.82 -18.67
C LEU A 294 -20.05 13.94 -19.29
N ASN A 295 -20.52 12.91 -20.00
CA ASN A 295 -21.88 12.89 -20.55
C ASN A 295 -22.93 12.99 -19.43
N LYS A 296 -22.70 12.35 -18.28
CA LYS A 296 -23.57 12.45 -17.09
C LYS A 296 -23.59 13.87 -16.52
N ILE A 297 -22.43 14.50 -16.36
CA ILE A 297 -22.28 15.90 -15.90
C ILE A 297 -23.12 16.83 -16.79
N GLU A 298 -23.05 16.66 -18.12
CA GLU A 298 -23.82 17.46 -19.07
C GLU A 298 -25.33 17.20 -18.97
N ALA A 299 -25.73 15.92 -18.94
CA ALA A 299 -27.13 15.51 -18.88
C ALA A 299 -27.83 16.00 -17.61
N ASP A 300 -27.13 15.96 -16.47
CA ASP A 300 -27.60 16.45 -15.18
C ASP A 300 -27.59 17.98 -15.07
N GLY A 301 -27.04 18.68 -16.06
CA GLY A 301 -27.05 20.14 -16.13
C GLY A 301 -26.03 20.84 -15.23
N TRP A 302 -24.95 20.15 -14.82
CA TRP A 302 -23.90 20.74 -13.99
C TRP A 302 -23.25 21.97 -14.61
N LEU A 303 -23.09 21.99 -15.94
CA LEU A 303 -22.56 23.14 -16.68
C LEU A 303 -23.40 24.43 -16.53
N LYS A 304 -24.65 24.32 -16.06
CA LYS A 304 -25.56 25.45 -15.88
C LYS A 304 -25.69 25.89 -14.42
N LYS A 305 -25.08 25.15 -13.48
CA LYS A 305 -25.10 25.50 -12.06
C LYS A 305 -24.18 26.71 -11.83
N ASP A 306 -24.60 27.59 -10.93
CA ASP A 306 -23.84 28.80 -10.60
C ASP A 306 -22.47 28.43 -10.01
N GLY A 307 -21.44 29.18 -10.37
CA GLY A 307 -20.07 28.95 -9.89
C GLY A 307 -19.37 27.66 -10.38
N VAL A 308 -20.04 26.73 -11.07
CA VAL A 308 -19.42 25.49 -11.56
C VAL A 308 -18.50 25.74 -12.75
N VAL A 309 -17.31 25.14 -12.71
CA VAL A 309 -16.35 25.07 -13.81
C VAL A 309 -15.94 23.62 -14.00
N VAL A 310 -16.27 23.03 -15.15
CA VAL A 310 -15.89 21.63 -15.47
C VAL A 310 -14.63 21.63 -16.32
N LEU A 311 -13.57 21.03 -15.78
CA LEU A 311 -12.29 20.79 -16.45
C LEU A 311 -12.37 19.41 -17.12
N ARG A 312 -12.49 19.39 -18.45
CA ARG A 312 -12.62 18.15 -19.21
C ARG A 312 -11.24 17.61 -19.56
N GLY A 313 -10.90 16.44 -19.03
CA GLY A 313 -9.62 15.78 -19.28
C GLY A 313 -8.98 15.30 -17.98
N LYS A 314 -7.78 14.77 -18.13
CA LYS A 314 -6.94 14.32 -17.02
C LYS A 314 -6.49 15.51 -16.17
N TRP A 315 -6.40 15.33 -14.85
CA TRP A 315 -5.95 16.40 -13.97
C TRP A 315 -4.50 16.81 -14.26
N GLN A 316 -3.66 15.87 -14.68
CA GLN A 316 -2.29 16.07 -15.15
C GLN A 316 -2.22 17.11 -16.29
N ASP A 317 -3.27 17.18 -17.14
CA ASP A 317 -3.34 18.12 -18.26
C ASP A 317 -4.06 19.43 -17.88
N THR A 318 -5.08 19.37 -17.01
CA THR A 318 -5.96 20.51 -16.73
C THR A 318 -5.48 21.38 -15.57
N LEU A 319 -4.89 20.80 -14.52
CA LEU A 319 -4.49 21.54 -13.33
C LEU A 319 -3.28 22.46 -13.55
N PRO A 320 -2.25 22.09 -14.35
CA PRO A 320 -1.15 23.01 -14.67
C PRO A 320 -1.60 24.30 -15.35
N GLN A 321 -2.71 24.28 -16.08
CA GLN A 321 -3.30 25.47 -16.70
C GLN A 321 -3.85 26.42 -15.63
N LEU A 322 -4.59 25.89 -14.65
CA LEU A 322 -5.11 26.68 -13.53
C LEU A 322 -4.00 27.30 -12.68
N LEU A 323 -2.92 26.55 -12.46
CA LEU A 323 -1.73 27.07 -11.80
C LEU A 323 -1.11 28.25 -12.57
N SER A 324 -1.00 28.11 -13.89
CA SER A 324 -0.46 29.16 -14.77
C SER A 324 -1.36 30.42 -14.81
N GLU A 325 -2.66 30.25 -14.60
CA GLU A 325 -3.64 31.33 -14.50
C GLU A 325 -3.70 31.98 -13.10
N GLY A 326 -2.98 31.42 -12.12
CA GLY A 326 -2.96 31.92 -10.74
C GLY A 326 -4.25 31.62 -9.97
N VAL A 327 -4.89 30.49 -10.27
CA VAL A 327 -6.05 30.00 -9.52
C VAL A 327 -5.57 29.17 -8.32
N PHE A 328 -6.07 29.52 -7.14
CA PHE A 328 -5.76 28.84 -5.88
C PHE A 328 -7.04 28.40 -5.17
N PHE A 329 -6.92 27.32 -4.39
CA PHE A 329 -8.06 26.64 -3.77
C PHE A 329 -8.02 26.71 -2.24
N ASP A 330 -9.20 26.92 -1.65
CA ASP A 330 -9.44 26.80 -0.22
C ASP A 330 -9.64 25.33 0.19
N GLY A 331 -10.08 24.49 -0.75
CA GLY A 331 -10.21 23.07 -0.56
C GLY A 331 -9.97 22.29 -1.84
N ILE A 332 -9.22 21.18 -1.75
CA ILE A 332 -9.00 20.23 -2.84
C ILE A 332 -9.42 18.84 -2.37
N TYR A 333 -10.31 18.18 -3.11
CA TYR A 333 -10.68 16.79 -2.93
C TYR A 333 -10.18 15.93 -4.08
N PHE A 334 -9.63 14.76 -3.75
CA PHE A 334 -9.14 13.80 -4.74
C PHE A 334 -9.79 12.43 -4.54
N ASP A 335 -10.48 11.94 -5.56
CA ASP A 335 -11.13 10.64 -5.57
C ASP A 335 -11.28 10.15 -7.02
N THR A 336 -10.21 9.55 -7.53
CA THR A 336 -10.12 9.08 -8.91
C THR A 336 -10.11 7.55 -8.97
N TYR A 337 -10.25 7.01 -10.19
CA TYR A 337 -10.22 5.58 -10.44
C TYR A 337 -9.09 5.23 -11.41
N SER A 338 -8.46 4.07 -11.19
CA SER A 338 -7.33 3.58 -11.99
C SER A 338 -6.10 4.49 -11.98
N GLU A 339 -5.82 5.09 -10.82
CA GLU A 339 -4.59 5.82 -10.53
C GLU A 339 -3.84 5.11 -9.40
N HIS A 340 -2.53 5.02 -9.55
CA HIS A 340 -1.62 4.36 -8.60
C HIS A 340 -1.05 5.38 -7.62
N TYR A 341 -0.39 4.89 -6.58
CA TYR A 341 0.25 5.77 -5.60
C TYR A 341 1.27 6.73 -6.22
N THR A 342 1.94 6.33 -7.31
CA THR A 342 2.86 7.21 -8.06
C THR A 342 2.16 8.41 -8.68
N ASP A 343 0.91 8.26 -9.13
CA ASP A 343 0.11 9.37 -9.68
C ASP A 343 -0.28 10.34 -8.55
N MET A 344 -0.56 9.82 -7.35
CA MET A 344 -0.83 10.64 -6.16
C MET A 344 0.40 11.46 -5.73
N LEU A 345 1.62 10.93 -5.90
CA LEU A 345 2.85 11.70 -5.66
C LEU A 345 3.00 12.87 -6.63
N GLU A 346 2.71 12.68 -7.92
CA GLU A 346 2.68 13.78 -8.91
C GLU A 346 1.61 14.83 -8.54
N LEU A 347 0.47 14.39 -8.00
CA LEU A 347 -0.53 15.33 -7.49
C LEU A 347 0.03 16.19 -6.35
N PHE A 348 0.83 15.64 -5.44
CA PHE A 348 1.41 16.40 -4.33
C PHE A 348 2.29 17.56 -4.80
N ASP A 349 3.03 17.39 -5.92
CA ASP A 349 3.78 18.48 -6.55
C ASP A 349 2.85 19.64 -6.96
N LEU A 350 1.68 19.33 -7.52
CA LEU A 350 0.69 20.33 -7.91
C LEU A 350 -0.04 20.95 -6.71
N LEU A 351 -0.28 20.17 -5.65
CA LEU A 351 -0.93 20.67 -4.43
C LEU A 351 -0.16 21.85 -3.84
N VAL A 352 1.18 21.80 -3.81
CA VAL A 352 2.00 22.90 -3.30
C VAL A 352 1.78 24.21 -4.04
N GLY A 353 1.52 24.14 -5.35
CA GLY A 353 1.24 25.32 -6.18
C GLY A 353 -0.22 25.78 -6.14
N LEU A 354 -1.16 24.87 -5.91
CA LEU A 354 -2.60 25.12 -6.10
C LEU A 354 -3.35 25.36 -4.78
N LEU A 355 -2.90 24.78 -3.67
CA LEU A 355 -3.55 24.93 -2.38
C LEU A 355 -3.18 26.27 -1.74
N LYS A 356 -4.17 27.03 -1.24
CA LYS A 356 -3.90 28.24 -0.45
C LYS A 356 -3.21 27.85 0.87
N PRO A 357 -2.48 28.79 1.53
CA PRO A 357 -1.80 28.51 2.80
C PRO A 357 -2.73 27.94 3.90
N GLU A 358 -3.96 28.44 3.99
CA GLU A 358 -4.98 27.96 4.94
C GLU A 358 -5.89 26.88 4.33
N GLY A 359 -5.61 26.44 3.11
CA GLY A 359 -6.44 25.49 2.38
C GLY A 359 -6.37 24.08 2.98
N THR A 360 -7.42 23.29 2.76
CA THR A 360 -7.46 21.88 3.19
C THR A 360 -7.44 20.95 1.99
N PHE A 361 -6.51 20.00 1.97
CA PHE A 361 -6.51 18.86 1.07
C PHE A 361 -7.13 17.65 1.77
N SER A 362 -8.02 16.94 1.09
CA SER A 362 -8.60 15.67 1.53
C SER A 362 -8.78 14.75 0.32
N PHE A 363 -8.93 13.46 0.55
CA PHE A 363 -9.06 12.47 -0.51
C PHE A 363 -9.83 11.24 -0.02
N PHE A 364 -10.34 10.43 -0.94
CA PHE A 364 -10.83 9.10 -0.59
C PHE A 364 -9.64 8.19 -0.26
N ASN A 365 -9.48 7.86 1.03
CA ASN A 365 -8.33 7.10 1.50
C ASN A 365 -8.57 5.58 1.41
N GLY A 366 -8.54 5.05 0.18
CA GLY A 366 -8.70 3.62 -0.14
C GLY A 366 -7.40 2.80 -0.26
N LEU A 367 -6.23 3.38 0.04
CA LEU A 367 -4.93 2.78 -0.24
C LEU A 367 -4.67 1.51 0.58
N GLY A 368 -4.83 0.33 -0.02
CA GLY A 368 -4.70 -0.96 0.68
C GLY A 368 -5.87 -1.26 1.63
N ALA A 369 -7.02 -0.62 1.44
CA ALA A 369 -8.18 -0.73 2.33
C ALA A 369 -8.93 -2.07 2.23
N ASP A 370 -8.52 -2.97 1.34
CA ASP A 370 -8.94 -4.36 1.29
C ASP A 370 -8.22 -5.22 2.33
N ARG A 371 -7.13 -4.73 2.95
CA ARG A 371 -6.38 -5.45 3.99
C ARG A 371 -5.80 -4.50 5.04
N LEU A 372 -6.27 -4.59 6.29
CA LEU A 372 -5.94 -3.63 7.35
C LEU A 372 -4.44 -3.40 7.58
N ILE A 373 -3.59 -4.42 7.49
CA ILE A 373 -2.14 -4.22 7.63
C ILE A 373 -1.56 -3.35 6.52
N CYS A 374 -2.01 -3.53 5.27
CA CYS A 374 -1.61 -2.68 4.15
C CYS A 374 -2.16 -1.26 4.33
N TYR A 375 -3.39 -1.14 4.83
CA TYR A 375 -4.00 0.16 5.12
C TYR A 375 -3.24 0.96 6.19
N GLU A 376 -2.78 0.32 7.27
CA GLU A 376 -1.91 0.96 8.27
C GLU A 376 -0.56 1.40 7.69
N VAL A 377 0.03 0.59 6.81
CA VAL A 377 1.30 0.92 6.13
C VAL A 377 1.12 2.17 5.27
N TYR A 378 0.12 2.18 4.37
CA TYR A 378 -0.08 3.32 3.48
C TYR A 378 -0.49 4.61 4.19
N LYS A 379 -1.20 4.50 5.33
CA LYS A 379 -1.49 5.65 6.19
C LYS A 379 -0.21 6.37 6.65
N GLN A 380 0.82 5.62 7.06
CA GLN A 380 2.11 6.18 7.48
C GLN A 380 2.98 6.63 6.29
N VAL A 381 2.95 5.87 5.18
CA VAL A 381 3.64 6.25 3.93
C VAL A 381 3.17 7.61 3.43
N VAL A 382 1.85 7.81 3.36
CA VAL A 382 1.26 9.10 2.94
C VAL A 382 1.64 10.24 3.88
N GLU A 383 1.67 9.98 5.19
CA GLU A 383 2.09 10.98 6.18
C GLU A 383 3.53 11.44 5.94
N LEU A 384 4.48 10.51 5.81
CA LEU A 384 5.88 10.80 5.51
C LEU A 384 6.05 11.54 4.17
N ASP A 385 5.21 11.21 3.19
CA ASP A 385 5.32 11.80 1.86
C ASP A 385 4.79 13.22 1.81
N LEU A 386 3.65 13.49 2.43
CA LEU A 386 3.12 14.85 2.55
C LEU A 386 4.06 15.76 3.35
N GLU A 387 4.76 15.23 4.36
CA GLU A 387 5.76 16.01 5.11
C GLU A 387 6.88 16.57 4.21
N ASN A 388 7.28 15.84 3.16
CA ASN A 388 8.28 16.32 2.18
C ASN A 388 7.79 17.56 1.41
N TYR A 389 6.47 17.77 1.34
CA TYR A 389 5.82 18.92 0.72
C TYR A 389 5.43 20.02 1.72
N GLY A 390 5.83 19.88 2.98
CA GLY A 390 5.45 20.80 4.06
C GLY A 390 3.99 20.70 4.48
N LEU A 391 3.32 19.60 4.14
CA LEU A 391 1.94 19.30 4.52
C LEU A 391 1.94 18.34 5.72
N ALA A 392 1.20 18.68 6.76
CA ALA A 392 0.87 17.76 7.85
C ALA A 392 -0.51 17.17 7.61
N ILE A 393 -0.64 15.85 7.71
CA ILE A 393 -1.91 15.14 7.61
C ILE A 393 -2.39 14.68 8.98
N LYS A 394 -3.70 14.81 9.20
CA LYS A 394 -4.39 14.29 10.36
C LYS A 394 -5.45 13.30 9.89
N TYR A 395 -5.51 12.16 10.56
CA TYR A 395 -6.56 11.17 10.33
C TYR A 395 -7.60 11.22 11.46
N SER A 396 -8.88 11.24 11.08
CA SER A 396 -9.99 10.96 12.00
C SER A 396 -10.63 9.61 11.67
N GLU A 397 -11.03 8.87 12.70
CA GLU A 397 -11.58 7.52 12.51
C GLU A 397 -13.09 7.59 12.28
N LEU A 398 -13.54 7.01 11.18
CA LEU A 398 -14.95 6.76 10.89
C LEU A 398 -15.19 5.25 10.80
N ALA A 399 -16.37 4.80 11.25
CA ALA A 399 -16.75 3.40 11.07
C ALA A 399 -17.13 3.17 9.59
N ALA A 400 -16.49 2.21 8.94
CA ALA A 400 -16.93 1.75 7.62
C ALA A 400 -18.26 0.98 7.77
N PRO A 401 -19.17 1.02 6.78
CA PRO A 401 -20.40 0.24 6.84
C PRO A 401 -20.11 -1.26 6.97
N VAL A 402 -20.82 -1.96 7.86
CA VAL A 402 -20.59 -3.40 8.10
C VAL A 402 -20.76 -4.24 6.83
N SER A 403 -21.59 -3.79 5.90
CA SER A 403 -21.82 -4.41 4.59
C SER A 403 -20.59 -4.43 3.69
N THR A 404 -19.53 -3.65 3.98
CA THR A 404 -18.29 -3.64 3.17
C THR A 404 -17.28 -4.69 3.65
N LEU A 405 -17.43 -5.27 4.84
CA LEU A 405 -16.37 -6.03 5.51
C LEU A 405 -16.16 -7.45 4.96
N VAL A 406 -17.12 -7.98 4.20
CA VAL A 406 -17.11 -9.35 3.71
C VAL A 406 -17.13 -9.34 2.19
N GLU A 407 -16.06 -9.83 1.57
CA GLU A 407 -16.00 -10.02 0.12
C GLU A 407 -16.91 -11.18 -0.32
N ASN A 408 -17.45 -11.08 -1.54
CA ASN A 408 -18.32 -12.11 -2.14
C ASN A 408 -19.58 -12.42 -1.32
N ASP A 409 -20.05 -11.46 -0.51
CA ASP A 409 -21.35 -11.58 0.13
C ASP A 409 -22.46 -11.41 -0.93
N GLU A 410 -23.14 -12.52 -1.26
CA GLU A 410 -24.26 -12.54 -2.21
C GLU A 410 -25.61 -12.17 -1.59
N ASN A 411 -25.65 -11.83 -0.29
CA ASN A 411 -26.86 -11.34 0.34
C ASN A 411 -27.38 -10.07 -0.37
N ASP A 412 -28.69 -9.90 -0.41
CA ASP A 412 -29.33 -8.75 -1.07
C ASP A 412 -28.90 -7.40 -0.47
N ASP A 413 -28.46 -7.39 0.80
CA ASP A 413 -28.00 -6.19 1.52
C ASP A 413 -26.49 -5.91 1.37
N SER A 414 -25.76 -6.78 0.64
CA SER A 414 -24.33 -6.61 0.40
C SER A 414 -24.05 -5.51 -0.62
N VAL A 415 -23.10 -4.63 -0.30
CA VAL A 415 -22.64 -3.59 -1.23
C VAL A 415 -21.78 -4.16 -2.36
N TRP A 416 -21.30 -5.41 -2.22
CA TRP A 416 -20.46 -6.09 -3.19
C TRP A 416 -21.23 -7.03 -4.11
N LYS A 417 -22.55 -7.10 -3.96
CA LYS A 417 -23.39 -7.95 -4.80
C LYS A 417 -23.28 -7.52 -6.28
N GLY A 418 -22.74 -8.41 -7.11
CA GLY A 418 -22.52 -8.14 -8.54
C GLY A 418 -21.30 -7.25 -8.83
N ILE A 419 -20.47 -6.98 -7.83
CA ILE A 419 -19.18 -6.30 -7.97
C ILE A 419 -18.08 -7.36 -8.06
N LYS A 420 -17.17 -7.24 -9.02
CA LYS A 420 -16.14 -8.25 -9.30
C LYS A 420 -15.15 -8.43 -8.15
N ARG A 421 -14.76 -7.34 -7.50
CA ARG A 421 -13.77 -7.32 -6.41
C ARG A 421 -14.12 -6.23 -5.41
N ALA A 422 -14.09 -6.57 -4.13
CA ALA A 422 -14.21 -5.57 -3.08
C ALA A 422 -12.92 -4.75 -2.99
N TYR A 423 -13.00 -3.43 -3.14
CA TYR A 423 -11.86 -2.53 -2.93
C TYR A 423 -11.73 -2.07 -1.48
N TRP A 424 -12.69 -2.42 -0.62
CA TRP A 424 -12.71 -2.04 0.78
C TRP A 424 -13.17 -3.20 1.65
N ARG A 425 -12.41 -3.53 2.70
CA ARG A 425 -12.77 -4.54 3.72
C ARG A 425 -12.38 -4.14 5.15
N CYS A 426 -11.82 -2.95 5.34
CA CYS A 426 -11.40 -2.47 6.65
C CYS A 426 -12.58 -1.97 7.51
N PRO A 427 -12.61 -2.26 8.82
CA PRO A 427 -13.68 -1.81 9.71
C PRO A 427 -13.65 -0.30 10.01
N ILE A 428 -12.52 0.34 9.78
CA ILE A 428 -12.25 1.74 10.10
C ILE A 428 -11.82 2.44 8.81
N TYR A 429 -12.37 3.62 8.56
CA TYR A 429 -11.91 4.57 7.55
C TYR A 429 -11.10 5.67 8.23
N TYR A 430 -9.84 5.81 7.83
CA TYR A 430 -8.96 6.90 8.26
C TYR A 430 -9.19 8.10 7.36
N HIS A 431 -10.09 8.99 7.79
CA HIS A 431 -10.45 10.20 7.06
C HIS A 431 -9.30 11.22 7.05
N PRO A 432 -8.72 11.54 5.87
CA PRO A 432 -7.54 12.39 5.78
C PRO A 432 -7.88 13.88 5.72
N GLU A 433 -7.18 14.69 6.52
CA GLU A 433 -7.17 16.14 6.44
C GLU A 433 -5.72 16.64 6.41
N ALA A 434 -5.26 17.15 5.27
CA ALA A 434 -3.90 17.66 5.09
C ALA A 434 -3.88 19.18 4.90
N ARG A 435 -2.93 19.85 5.55
CA ARG A 435 -2.72 21.31 5.49
C ARG A 435 -1.24 21.65 5.61
N PHE A 436 -0.84 22.85 5.21
CA PHE A 436 0.53 23.32 5.43
C PHE A 436 0.81 23.45 6.93
N ALA A 437 1.99 22.96 7.34
CA ALA A 437 2.44 22.92 8.74
C ALA A 437 3.06 24.22 9.26
#